data_AF-M1M0S7-F1
#
_entry.id   AF-M1M0S7-F1
#
_cell.length_a   1.000
_cell.length_b   1.000
_cell.length_c   1.000
_cell.angle_alpha   90.00
_cell.angle_beta   90.00
_cell.angle_gamma   90.00
#
_symmetry.space_group_name_H-M   'P 1'
#
loop_
_entity.id
_entity.type
_entity.pdbx_description
1 polymer ?
#
loop_
_entity_poly.entity_id
_entity_poly.type
_entity_poly.pdbx_seq_one_letter_code
_entity_poly.pdbx_strand_id
1 'polypeptide(L)'
;MSRFKSSFVEDDCYVLHSIPWKETSSIIKIFSRNHGCISIVAKGAKRPYSQLRPVLLSFQHLLLAWKNNTSNIKTLVRADLGEIFLLPGDSLMSAWYMNELILYSLASEDSHPSLFDEYSNSLKYLCNKSNYKASILRRFEWFLLKEIGYGIDKSEPDFNNQGLEPVLRLDLRRRMETMLGGKELLTKKILFNLHYSTTSN
;
A
#
# COMPACT_ATOMS: atom_id res chain seq x y z
N MET A 1 27.73 -31.64 14.63
CA MET A 1 26.56 -31.41 13.74
C MET A 1 26.10 -29.95 13.90
N SER A 2 26.57 -29.06 13.03
CA SER A 2 26.16 -27.65 13.02
C SER A 2 24.77 -27.52 12.39
N ARG A 3 23.77 -27.15 13.20
CA ARG A 3 22.42 -26.79 12.72
C ARG A 3 22.56 -25.48 11.95
N PHE A 4 22.50 -25.52 10.62
CA PHE A 4 22.26 -24.34 9.80
C PHE A 4 20.94 -23.70 10.25
N LYS A 5 21.02 -22.69 11.10
CA LYS A 5 19.88 -21.84 11.47
C LYS A 5 19.57 -21.04 10.20
N SER A 6 18.60 -21.47 9.40
CA SER A 6 18.19 -20.66 8.26
C SER A 6 17.63 -19.35 8.81
N SER A 7 18.39 -18.26 8.71
CA SER A 7 17.96 -16.94 9.15
C SER A 7 16.87 -16.47 8.22
N PHE A 8 15.64 -16.49 8.71
CA PHE A 8 14.51 -15.82 8.07
C PHE A 8 14.51 -14.36 8.51
N VAL A 9 14.09 -13.48 7.61
CA VAL A 9 13.72 -12.11 7.96
C VAL A 9 12.24 -12.14 8.32
N GLU A 10 11.86 -11.41 9.36
CA GLU A 10 10.48 -11.25 9.79
C GLU A 10 10.21 -9.77 10.02
N ASP A 11 9.07 -9.29 9.53
CA ASP A 11 8.69 -7.88 9.66
C ASP A 11 7.19 -7.65 9.49
N ASP A 12 6.74 -6.48 9.94
CA ASP A 12 5.40 -5.96 9.74
C ASP A 12 5.20 -5.48 8.30
N CYS A 13 4.10 -5.90 7.69
CA CYS A 13 3.88 -5.80 6.25
C CYS A 13 2.41 -5.53 5.87
N TYR A 14 2.22 -4.94 4.69
CA TYR A 14 0.95 -4.90 3.97
C TYR A 14 1.11 -5.43 2.55
N VAL A 15 0.11 -6.16 2.03
CA VAL A 15 0.06 -6.52 0.60
C VAL A 15 -0.42 -5.31 -0.20
N LEU A 16 0.42 -4.83 -1.11
CA LEU A 16 0.08 -3.73 -2.03
C LEU A 16 -0.60 -4.27 -3.29
N HIS A 17 -0.09 -5.38 -3.83
CA HIS A 17 -0.56 -5.99 -5.06
C HIS A 17 -0.23 -7.49 -5.12
N SER A 18 -1.03 -8.27 -5.83
CA SER A 18 -0.86 -9.72 -5.98
C SER A 18 -1.10 -10.15 -7.42
N ILE A 19 -0.18 -10.92 -7.98
CA ILE A 19 -0.20 -11.40 -9.36
C ILE A 19 -0.11 -12.94 -9.34
N PRO A 20 -1.00 -13.66 -10.05
CA PRO A 20 -0.86 -15.11 -10.23
C PRO A 20 0.51 -15.47 -10.84
N TRP A 21 1.17 -16.48 -10.27
CA TRP A 21 2.50 -16.91 -10.72
C TRP A 21 2.64 -18.43 -10.75
N LYS A 22 2.90 -18.99 -11.91
CA LYS A 22 2.83 -20.45 -12.13
C LYS A 22 1.45 -21.02 -11.74
N GLU A 23 1.33 -22.33 -11.75
CA GLU A 23 0.09 -23.03 -11.48
C GLU A 23 -0.45 -22.74 -10.07
N THR A 24 0.39 -22.88 -9.04
CA THR A 24 -0.06 -22.87 -7.63
C THR A 24 0.46 -21.69 -6.81
N SER A 25 1.25 -20.77 -7.37
CA SER A 25 1.90 -19.69 -6.60
C SER A 25 1.37 -18.30 -6.99
N SER A 26 1.68 -17.31 -6.18
CA SER A 26 1.48 -15.90 -6.53
C SER A 26 2.75 -15.12 -6.22
N ILE A 27 3.01 -14.05 -6.98
CA ILE A 27 3.96 -13.02 -6.58
C ILE A 27 3.15 -11.92 -5.91
N ILE A 28 3.51 -11.59 -4.67
CA ILE A 28 2.98 -10.45 -3.95
C ILE A 28 4.02 -9.33 -3.91
N LYS A 29 3.55 -8.11 -4.12
CA LYS A 29 4.28 -6.89 -3.78
C LYS A 29 3.81 -6.46 -2.42
N ILE A 30 4.73 -6.31 -1.48
CA ILE A 30 4.42 -5.89 -0.12
C ILE A 30 5.12 -4.57 0.20
N PHE A 31 4.55 -3.84 1.16
CA PHE A 31 5.22 -2.77 1.86
C PHE A 31 5.59 -3.28 3.24
N SER A 32 6.89 -3.45 3.50
CA SER A 32 7.45 -3.85 4.79
C SER A 32 7.96 -2.62 5.52
N ARG A 33 7.77 -2.58 6.83
CA ARG A 33 8.13 -1.44 7.67
C ARG A 33 9.64 -1.13 7.59
N ASN A 34 10.46 -2.15 7.75
CA ASN A 34 11.92 -2.03 7.86
C ASN A 34 12.66 -2.42 6.57
N HIS A 35 11.96 -2.92 5.54
CA HIS A 35 12.55 -3.31 4.27
C HIS A 35 11.86 -2.73 3.03
N GLY A 36 10.86 -1.85 3.21
CA GLY A 36 10.28 -1.12 2.09
C GLY A 36 9.45 -1.96 1.14
N CYS A 37 9.42 -1.54 -0.13
CA CYS A 37 8.69 -2.24 -1.18
C CYS A 37 9.46 -3.47 -1.67
N ILE A 38 8.97 -4.68 -1.37
CA ILE A 38 9.63 -5.93 -1.76
C ILE A 38 8.70 -6.90 -2.51
N SER A 39 9.31 -7.75 -3.35
CA SER A 39 8.59 -8.77 -4.12
C SER A 39 8.82 -10.14 -3.52
N ILE A 40 7.74 -10.87 -3.23
CA ILE A 40 7.81 -12.17 -2.58
C ILE A 40 6.99 -13.20 -3.35
N VAL A 41 7.55 -14.38 -3.61
CA VAL A 41 6.78 -15.54 -4.09
C VAL A 41 6.10 -16.22 -2.91
N ALA A 42 4.77 -16.27 -2.94
CA ALA A 42 3.93 -17.06 -2.06
C ALA A 42 3.63 -18.43 -2.72
N LYS A 43 4.44 -19.44 -2.40
CA LYS A 43 4.29 -20.78 -2.97
C LYS A 43 3.04 -21.47 -2.43
N GLY A 44 2.25 -22.07 -3.31
CA GLY A 44 1.02 -22.77 -2.92
C GLY A 44 -0.17 -21.84 -2.59
N ALA A 45 -0.01 -20.52 -2.70
CA ALA A 45 -1.04 -19.53 -2.36
C ALA A 45 -2.37 -19.75 -3.10
N LYS A 46 -2.33 -20.33 -4.31
CA LYS A 46 -3.52 -20.58 -5.15
C LYS A 46 -4.16 -21.95 -4.94
N ARG A 47 -3.61 -22.81 -4.07
CA ARG A 47 -4.19 -24.15 -3.83
C ARG A 47 -5.58 -24.03 -3.19
N PRO A 48 -6.52 -24.94 -3.48
CA PRO A 48 -7.87 -24.90 -2.91
C PRO A 48 -7.92 -24.77 -1.38
N TYR A 49 -7.01 -25.44 -0.66
CA TYR A 49 -6.90 -25.44 0.80
C TYR A 49 -5.66 -24.69 1.31
N SER A 50 -5.24 -23.65 0.58
CA SER A 50 -4.09 -22.84 0.95
C SER A 50 -4.35 -22.04 2.22
N GLN A 51 -3.52 -22.24 3.25
CA GLN A 51 -3.53 -21.42 4.46
C GLN A 51 -3.08 -19.97 4.19
N LEU A 52 -2.38 -19.72 3.08
CA LEU A 52 -1.94 -18.38 2.70
C LEU A 52 -3.03 -17.55 2.02
N ARG A 53 -4.00 -18.20 1.36
CA ARG A 53 -5.04 -17.50 0.59
C ARG A 53 -5.92 -16.57 1.44
N PRO A 54 -6.40 -16.97 2.64
CA PRO A 54 -7.20 -16.06 3.47
C PRO A 54 -6.36 -15.02 4.21
N VAL A 55 -5.03 -15.19 4.29
CA VAL A 55 -4.14 -14.28 5.03
C VAL A 55 -3.57 -13.18 4.13
N LEU A 56 -3.19 -13.50 2.88
CA LEU A 56 -2.54 -12.56 1.96
C LEU A 56 -3.54 -11.60 1.28
N LEU A 57 -4.35 -10.92 2.09
CA LEU A 57 -5.33 -9.93 1.66
C LEU A 57 -4.70 -8.53 1.66
N SER A 58 -5.10 -7.72 0.68
CA SER A 58 -4.77 -6.29 0.68
C SER A 58 -5.41 -5.59 1.88
N PHE A 59 -4.78 -4.50 2.32
CA PHE A 59 -5.28 -3.64 3.41
C PHE A 59 -5.37 -4.30 4.78
N GLN A 60 -4.78 -5.48 4.97
CA GLN A 60 -4.67 -6.12 6.28
C GLN A 60 -3.23 -6.01 6.77
N HIS A 61 -3.06 -5.79 8.08
CA HIS A 61 -1.74 -5.81 8.68
C HIS A 61 -1.27 -7.26 8.80
N LEU A 62 -0.04 -7.55 8.37
CA LEU A 62 0.51 -8.90 8.33
C LEU A 62 1.88 -8.94 8.97
N LEU A 63 2.14 -9.98 9.77
CA LEU A 63 3.50 -10.37 10.14
C LEU A 63 3.98 -11.40 9.12
N LEU A 64 4.97 -11.04 8.31
CA LEU A 64 5.49 -11.91 7.27
C LEU A 64 6.92 -12.33 7.59
N ALA A 65 7.21 -13.62 7.37
CA ALA A 65 8.58 -14.12 7.37
C ALA A 65 8.98 -14.64 5.98
N TRP A 66 10.18 -14.28 5.54
CA TRP A 66 10.70 -14.68 4.23
C TRP A 66 12.19 -15.04 4.27
N LYS A 67 12.63 -15.78 3.25
CA LYS A 67 14.05 -15.99 2.95
C LYS A 67 14.49 -15.04 1.85
N ASN A 68 15.66 -14.44 2.05
CA ASN A 68 16.39 -13.80 0.98
C ASN A 68 16.89 -14.87 -0.01
N ASN A 69 16.79 -14.55 -1.30
CA ASN A 69 17.29 -15.37 -2.38
C ASN A 69 18.37 -14.59 -3.15
N THR A 70 19.12 -15.29 -4.00
CA THR A 70 20.07 -14.67 -4.93
C THR A 70 19.39 -13.78 -5.99
N SER A 71 18.08 -13.96 -6.21
CA SER A 71 17.28 -13.12 -7.09
C SER A 71 16.61 -11.96 -6.33
N ASN A 72 16.13 -10.96 -7.08
CA ASN A 72 15.35 -9.83 -6.55
C ASN A 72 13.96 -10.21 -6.01
N ILE A 73 13.61 -11.51 -6.02
CA ILE A 73 12.32 -11.99 -5.54
C ILE A 73 12.55 -12.95 -4.37
N LYS A 74 12.08 -12.54 -3.20
CA LYS A 74 12.20 -13.30 -1.94
C LYS A 74 11.18 -14.45 -1.92
N THR A 75 11.31 -15.38 -0.97
CA THR A 75 10.35 -16.49 -0.82
C THR A 75 9.65 -16.43 0.51
N LEU A 76 8.31 -16.41 0.48
CA LEU A 76 7.47 -16.40 1.66
C LEU A 76 7.60 -17.73 2.40
N VAL A 77 7.67 -17.65 3.72
CA VAL A 77 7.81 -18.81 4.61
C VAL A 77 6.63 -18.87 5.57
N ARG A 78 6.25 -17.73 6.15
CA ARG A 78 5.13 -17.59 7.06
C ARG A 78 4.39 -16.30 6.78
N ALA A 79 3.08 -16.32 6.97
CA ALA A 79 2.23 -15.15 6.96
C ALA A 79 1.22 -15.32 8.09
N ASP A 80 1.20 -14.36 9.01
CA ASP A 80 0.26 -14.30 10.12
C ASP A 80 -0.54 -12.99 10.00
N LEU A 81 -1.84 -13.07 10.28
CA LEU A 81 -2.74 -11.92 10.24
C LEU A 81 -2.61 -11.13 11.55
N GLY A 82 -2.35 -9.84 11.44
CA GLY A 82 -2.32 -8.90 12.55
C GLY A 82 -3.68 -8.21 12.74
N GLU A 83 -3.64 -6.89 12.89
CA GLU A 83 -4.85 -6.05 13.00
C GLU A 83 -5.70 -6.14 11.72
N ILE A 84 -7.00 -6.34 11.93
CA ILE A 84 -7.97 -6.48 10.84
C ILE A 84 -8.66 -5.14 10.58
N PHE A 85 -8.62 -4.72 9.32
CA PHE A 85 -9.32 -3.52 8.85
C PHE A 85 -10.56 -3.89 8.04
N LEU A 86 -11.73 -3.47 8.53
CA LEU A 86 -13.00 -3.61 7.82
C LEU A 86 -13.29 -2.31 7.08
N LEU A 87 -12.70 -2.18 5.88
CA LEU A 87 -12.90 -0.98 5.06
C LEU A 87 -14.31 -0.99 4.47
N PRO A 88 -15.10 0.09 4.66
CA PRO A 88 -16.38 0.23 3.97
C PRO A 88 -16.14 0.39 2.47
N GLY A 89 -17.10 -0.07 1.65
CA GLY A 89 -16.95 -0.13 0.19
C GLY A 89 -16.61 1.21 -0.46
N ASP A 90 -17.14 2.30 0.10
CA ASP A 90 -16.91 3.66 -0.34
C ASP A 90 -15.51 4.21 -0.03
N SER A 91 -14.70 3.47 0.73
CA SER A 91 -13.31 3.79 1.12
C SER A 91 -12.28 2.89 0.45
N LEU A 92 -12.72 1.82 -0.22
CA LEU A 92 -11.83 0.89 -0.93
C LEU A 92 -11.02 1.60 -2.02
N MET A 93 -11.63 2.50 -2.79
CA MET A 93 -10.90 3.25 -3.83
C MET A 93 -9.83 4.16 -3.24
N SER A 94 -10.06 4.74 -2.06
CA SER A 94 -9.04 5.52 -1.34
C SER A 94 -7.88 4.63 -0.91
N ALA A 95 -8.15 3.45 -0.37
CA ALA A 95 -7.10 2.51 0.04
C ALA A 95 -6.29 1.97 -1.16
N TRP A 96 -6.96 1.65 -2.28
CA TRP A 96 -6.27 1.26 -3.53
C TRP A 96 -5.39 2.38 -4.08
N TYR A 97 -5.88 3.62 -4.04
CA TYR A 97 -5.10 4.78 -4.44
C TYR A 97 -3.82 4.89 -3.61
N MET A 98 -3.90 4.74 -2.29
CA MET A 98 -2.72 4.74 -1.42
C MET A 98 -1.72 3.63 -1.78
N ASN A 99 -2.19 2.40 -2.06
CA ASN A 99 -1.32 1.31 -2.51
C ASN A 99 -0.57 1.64 -3.79
N GLU A 100 -1.28 2.20 -4.78
CA GLU A 100 -0.66 2.61 -6.03
C GLU A 100 0.37 3.71 -5.81
N LEU A 101 0.08 4.70 -4.97
CA LEU A 101 1.04 5.74 -4.65
C LEU A 101 2.34 5.14 -4.09
N ILE A 102 2.25 4.22 -3.13
CA ILE A 102 3.43 3.54 -2.59
C ILE A 102 4.18 2.79 -3.70
N LEU A 103 3.47 2.02 -4.54
CA LEU A 103 4.07 1.24 -5.63
C LEU A 103 4.79 2.08 -6.68
N TYR A 104 4.28 3.28 -6.97
CA TYR A 104 4.86 4.15 -8.01
C TYR A 104 5.93 5.11 -7.49
N SER A 105 5.90 5.43 -6.18
CA SER A 105 6.72 6.49 -5.60
C SER A 105 7.95 5.97 -4.87
N LEU A 106 7.88 4.80 -4.24
CA LEU A 106 8.98 4.30 -3.42
C LEU A 106 9.98 3.48 -4.24
N ALA A 107 11.26 3.62 -3.90
CA ALA A 107 12.30 2.74 -4.40
C ALA A 107 12.13 1.31 -3.85
N SER A 108 12.63 0.32 -4.59
CA SER A 108 12.60 -1.07 -4.15
C SER A 108 13.56 -1.28 -2.98
N GLU A 109 13.12 -2.06 -1.99
CA GLU A 109 13.90 -2.41 -0.79
C GLU A 109 14.39 -1.20 0.05
N ASP A 110 13.74 -0.03 -0.07
CA ASP A 110 14.06 1.20 0.70
C ASP A 110 13.07 1.43 1.85
N SER A 111 13.58 1.56 3.08
CA SER A 111 12.76 1.54 4.29
C SER A 111 12.17 2.92 4.60
N HIS A 112 10.85 2.95 4.85
CA HIS A 112 10.13 4.15 5.28
C HIS A 112 9.20 3.86 6.47
N PRO A 113 9.73 3.66 7.70
CA PRO A 113 8.93 3.25 8.85
C PRO A 113 7.84 4.28 9.23
N SER A 114 8.15 5.58 9.17
CA SER A 114 7.17 6.64 9.45
C SER A 114 5.99 6.62 8.47
N LEU A 115 6.27 6.39 7.18
CA LEU A 115 5.24 6.29 6.15
C LEU A 115 4.42 5.00 6.29
N PHE A 116 5.05 3.90 6.72
CA PHE A 116 4.35 2.67 7.07
C PHE A 116 3.34 2.90 8.20
N ASP A 117 3.76 3.59 9.27
CA ASP A 117 2.90 3.90 10.40
C ASP A 117 1.76 4.85 9.97
N GLU A 118 2.02 5.84 9.11
CA GLU A 118 0.99 6.74 8.55
C GLU A 118 0.02 6.01 7.58
N TYR A 119 0.49 5.03 6.82
CA TYR A 119 -0.37 4.17 6.00
C TYR A 119 -1.34 3.37 6.89
N SER A 120 -0.85 2.77 7.97
CA SER A 120 -1.68 2.06 8.96
C SER A 120 -2.73 2.99 9.60
N ASN A 121 -2.31 4.18 10.02
CA ASN A 121 -3.22 5.20 10.58
C ASN A 121 -4.28 5.64 9.59
N SER A 122 -3.90 5.82 8.32
CA SER A 122 -4.83 6.20 7.26
C SER A 122 -5.88 5.11 7.02
N LEU A 123 -5.50 3.82 7.02
CA LEU A 123 -6.46 2.71 6.96
C LEU A 123 -7.42 2.71 8.16
N LYS A 124 -6.92 2.93 9.38
CA LYS A 124 -7.74 3.07 10.60
C LYS A 124 -8.76 4.20 10.47
N TYR A 125 -8.34 5.35 9.96
CA TYR A 125 -9.25 6.48 9.76
C TYR A 125 -10.26 6.20 8.65
N LEU A 126 -9.88 5.52 7.57
CA LEU A 126 -10.82 5.13 6.52
C LEU A 126 -11.90 4.15 7.04
N CYS A 127 -11.56 3.24 7.95
CA CYS A 127 -12.54 2.38 8.61
C CYS A 127 -13.55 3.15 9.47
N ASN A 128 -13.11 4.16 10.22
CA ASN A 128 -13.92 4.79 11.27
C ASN A 128 -14.53 6.16 10.87
N LYS A 129 -13.96 6.84 9.87
CA LYS A 129 -14.28 8.23 9.51
C LYS A 129 -14.41 8.36 7.99
N SER A 130 -15.22 7.53 7.35
CA SER A 130 -15.40 7.54 5.89
C SER A 130 -15.78 8.93 5.34
N ASN A 131 -16.54 9.75 6.08
CA ASN A 131 -16.85 11.13 5.67
C ASN A 131 -15.62 12.06 5.54
N TYR A 132 -14.47 11.68 6.09
CA TYR A 132 -13.20 12.43 6.03
C TYR A 132 -12.21 11.85 5.02
N LYS A 133 -12.63 10.87 4.19
CA LYS A 133 -11.81 10.21 3.16
C LYS A 133 -10.87 11.16 2.40
N ALA A 134 -11.42 12.28 1.90
CA ALA A 134 -10.66 13.23 1.10
C ALA A 134 -9.49 13.84 1.89
N SER A 135 -9.76 14.31 3.12
CA SER A 135 -8.73 14.83 4.03
C SER A 135 -7.70 13.78 4.45
N ILE A 136 -8.14 12.55 4.71
CA ILE A 136 -7.25 11.42 5.04
C ILE A 136 -6.28 11.16 3.88
N LEU A 137 -6.78 11.18 2.64
CA LEU A 137 -5.91 11.04 1.46
C LEU A 137 -4.92 12.19 1.33
N ARG A 138 -5.35 13.45 1.56
CA ARG A 138 -4.42 14.59 1.52
C ARG A 138 -3.32 14.48 2.58
N ARG A 139 -3.67 13.97 3.76
CA ARG A 139 -2.70 13.68 4.83
C ARG A 139 -1.68 12.64 4.39
N PHE A 140 -2.14 11.51 3.88
CA PHE A 140 -1.25 10.46 3.40
C PHE A 140 -0.33 10.95 2.27
N GLU A 141 -0.86 11.66 1.27
CA GLU A 141 -0.09 12.25 0.17
C GLU A 141 0.97 13.24 0.68
N TRP A 142 0.62 14.07 1.66
CA TRP A 142 1.53 15.04 2.27
C TRP A 142 2.74 14.33 2.90
N PHE A 143 2.49 13.31 3.74
CA PHE A 143 3.54 12.54 4.39
C PHE A 143 4.37 11.76 3.36
N LEU A 144 3.73 11.13 2.38
CA LEU A 144 4.43 10.45 1.29
C LEU A 144 5.39 11.39 0.58
N LEU A 145 4.89 12.54 0.10
CA LEU A 145 5.70 13.51 -0.65
C LEU A 145 6.85 14.04 0.19
N LYS A 146 6.63 14.33 1.47
CA LYS A 146 7.68 14.75 2.39
C LYS A 146 8.78 13.68 2.48
N GLU A 147 8.40 12.42 2.63
CA GLU A 147 9.35 11.32 2.84
C GLU A 147 10.19 10.97 1.62
N ILE A 148 9.66 11.21 0.42
CA ILE A 148 10.40 11.01 -0.84
C ILE A 148 11.09 12.29 -1.34
N GLY A 149 11.09 13.38 -0.55
CA GLY A 149 11.80 14.62 -0.88
C GLY A 149 11.05 15.56 -1.85
N TYR A 150 9.76 15.31 -2.11
CA TYR A 150 8.87 16.16 -2.92
C TYR A 150 7.90 16.98 -2.05
N GLY A 151 8.24 17.17 -0.77
CA GLY A 151 7.43 17.86 0.21
C GLY A 151 7.08 19.30 -0.20
N ILE A 152 6.06 19.84 0.47
CA ILE A 152 5.65 21.23 0.32
C ILE A 152 6.43 22.05 1.36
N ASP A 153 7.01 23.18 0.93
CA ASP A 153 7.65 24.16 1.81
C ASP A 153 6.59 25.00 2.55
N LYS A 154 5.81 24.31 3.39
CA LYS A 154 4.74 24.86 4.24
C LYS A 154 4.70 24.04 5.53
N SER A 155 4.20 24.63 6.62
CA SER A 155 3.91 23.88 7.83
C SER A 155 2.84 22.82 7.59
N GLU A 156 2.86 21.75 8.39
CA GLU A 156 1.82 20.72 8.35
C GLU A 156 0.43 21.34 8.57
N PRO A 157 -0.54 21.11 7.67
CA PRO A 157 -1.88 21.67 7.80
C PRO A 157 -2.71 20.87 8.82
N ASP A 158 -3.77 21.50 9.36
CA ASP A 158 -4.77 20.77 10.14
C ASP A 158 -5.69 19.95 9.21
N PHE A 159 -5.37 18.67 9.03
CA PHE A 159 -6.14 17.75 8.21
C PHE A 159 -7.56 17.48 8.73
N ASN A 160 -7.90 17.85 9.97
CA ASN A 160 -9.27 17.74 10.47
C ASN A 160 -10.17 18.86 9.95
N ASN A 161 -9.60 19.98 9.51
CA ASN A 161 -10.33 21.06 8.85
C ASN A 161 -10.60 20.72 7.39
N GLN A 162 -11.79 20.16 7.12
CA GLN A 162 -12.21 19.79 5.76
C GLN A 162 -12.26 20.97 4.78
N GLY A 163 -12.37 22.22 5.27
CA GLY A 163 -12.35 23.41 4.42
C GLY A 163 -11.01 23.65 3.73
N LEU A 164 -9.92 23.08 4.26
CA LEU A 164 -8.58 23.16 3.65
C LEU A 164 -8.40 22.12 2.52
N GLU A 165 -9.21 21.06 2.50
CA GLU A 165 -9.03 19.93 1.59
C GLU A 165 -8.97 20.34 0.11
N PRO A 166 -9.84 21.22 -0.42
CA PRO A 166 -9.78 21.58 -1.84
C PRO A 166 -8.48 22.28 -2.23
N VAL A 167 -7.95 23.13 -1.35
CA VAL A 167 -6.68 23.85 -1.57
C VAL A 167 -5.51 22.87 -1.50
N LEU A 168 -5.49 22.01 -0.47
CA LEU A 168 -4.47 20.97 -0.32
C LEU A 168 -4.45 20.02 -1.50
N ARG A 169 -5.61 19.63 -2.02
CA ARG A 169 -5.74 18.76 -3.19
C ARG A 169 -5.03 19.33 -4.41
N LEU A 170 -5.20 20.62 -4.69
CA LEU A 170 -4.57 21.27 -5.84
C LEU A 170 -3.04 21.34 -5.67
N ASP A 171 -2.57 21.73 -4.48
CA ASP A 171 -1.14 21.83 -4.17
C ASP A 171 -0.45 20.46 -4.26
N LEU A 172 -1.03 19.46 -3.60
CA LEU A 172 -0.50 18.08 -3.57
C LEU A 172 -0.55 17.45 -4.96
N ARG A 173 -1.64 17.62 -5.71
CA ARG A 173 -1.76 17.04 -7.06
C ARG A 173 -0.63 17.47 -7.98
N ARG A 174 -0.23 18.76 -7.95
CA ARG A 174 0.87 19.26 -8.79
C ARG A 174 2.20 18.58 -8.44
N ARG A 175 2.47 18.40 -7.14
CA ARG A 175 3.66 17.69 -6.65
C ARG A 175 3.63 16.22 -7.06
N MET A 176 2.47 15.57 -6.91
CA MET A 176 2.26 14.18 -7.32
C MET A 176 2.48 13.99 -8.82
N GLU A 177 1.96 14.89 -9.66
CA GLU A 177 2.16 14.84 -11.11
C GLU A 177 3.65 14.95 -11.49
N THR A 178 4.40 15.79 -10.78
CA THR A 178 5.85 15.93 -10.95
C THR A 178 6.57 14.65 -10.56
N MET A 179 6.24 14.08 -9.40
CA MET A 179 6.86 12.87 -8.86
C MET A 179 6.54 11.62 -9.69
N LEU A 180 5.30 11.49 -10.17
CA LEU A 180 4.88 10.37 -11.00
C LEU A 180 5.49 10.42 -12.42
N GLY A 181 6.01 11.56 -12.86
CA GLY A 181 6.70 11.70 -14.14
C GLY A 181 5.83 11.27 -15.34
N GLY A 182 4.53 11.57 -15.29
CA GLY A 182 3.56 11.19 -16.33
C GLY A 182 2.99 9.77 -16.23
N LYS A 183 3.38 8.97 -15.23
CA LYS A 183 2.71 7.68 -14.95
C LYS A 183 1.28 7.92 -14.51
N GLU A 184 0.34 7.26 -15.17
CA GLU A 184 -1.07 7.32 -14.81
C GLU A 184 -1.44 6.20 -13.83
N LEU A 185 -2.16 6.59 -12.77
CA LEU A 185 -2.66 5.67 -11.75
C LEU A 185 -3.90 4.92 -12.27
N LEU A 186 -3.96 3.61 -12.03
CA LEU A 186 -5.07 2.75 -12.46
C LEU A 186 -6.38 3.16 -11.76
N THR A 187 -6.31 3.48 -10.47
CA THR A 187 -7.43 4.06 -9.71
C THR A 187 -8.03 5.28 -10.38
N LYS A 188 -7.20 6.19 -10.91
CA LYS A 188 -7.66 7.39 -11.62
C LYS A 188 -8.37 7.02 -12.92
N LYS A 189 -7.82 6.06 -13.67
CA LYS A 189 -8.43 5.54 -14.90
C LYS A 189 -9.78 4.87 -14.64
N ILE A 190 -9.88 4.08 -13.57
CA ILE A 190 -11.14 3.40 -13.18
C ILE A 190 -12.20 4.41 -12.78
N LEU A 191 -11.87 5.39 -11.92
CA LEU A 191 -12.82 6.43 -11.51
C LEU A 191 -13.32 7.24 -12.71
N PHE A 192 -12.43 7.60 -13.62
CA PHE A 192 -12.81 8.28 -14.87
C PHE A 192 -13.83 7.43 -15.63
N ASN A 193 -13.53 6.16 -15.95
CA ASN A 193 -14.43 5.30 -16.71
C ASN A 193 -15.80 5.09 -16.05
N LEU A 194 -15.84 4.98 -14.71
CA LEU A 194 -17.10 4.85 -13.97
C LEU A 194 -17.99 6.09 -14.14
N HIS A 195 -17.42 7.30 -14.02
CA HIS A 195 -18.18 8.54 -14.20
C HIS A 195 -18.72 8.73 -15.63
N TYR A 196 -17.97 8.32 -16.66
CA TYR A 196 -18.43 8.41 -18.05
C TYR A 196 -19.47 7.34 -18.41
N SER A 197 -19.45 6.18 -17.76
CA SER A 197 -20.47 5.13 -17.95
C SER A 197 -21.83 5.47 -17.33
N THR A 198 -21.86 6.35 -16.33
CA THR A 198 -23.12 6.81 -15.71
C THR A 198 -23.80 7.97 -16.43
N THR A 199 -23.10 8.65 -17.35
CA THR A 199 -23.64 9.77 -18.16
C THR A 199 -24.16 9.34 -19.53
N SER A 200 -24.12 8.04 -19.85
CA SER A 200 -24.50 7.49 -21.16
C SER A 200 -25.73 6.57 -21.12
N ASN A 201 -26.61 6.72 -20.11
CA ASN A 201 -27.92 6.07 -20.05
C ASN A 201 -29.02 7.12 -19.86
#